data_AF-A0A8X6G9B3-F1
#
_entry.id   AF-A0A8X6G9B3-F1
#
_cell.length_a   1.000
_cell.length_b   1.000
_cell.length_c   1.000
_cell.angle_alpha   90.00
_cell.angle_beta   90.00
_cell.angle_gamma   90.00
#
_symmetry.space_group_name_H-M   'P 1'
#
loop_
_entity.id
_entity.type
_entity.pdbx_description
1 polymer ?
#
loop_
_entity_poly.entity_id
_entity_poly.type
_entity_poly.pdbx_seq_one_letter_code
_entity_poly.pdbx_strand_id
1 'polypeptide(L)'
;MHYLKIVCDLLLSHGINQGIFLAQASHVKHLKANRLFPCDQCFYSAISKADLVKHYRKHTGERPHCCEFCGRRFSLKQNLRRHGSV
;
A
#
# COMPACT_ATOMS: atom_id res chain seq x y z
N MET A 1 -12.61 -9.85 7.47
CA MET A 1 -13.63 -9.83 6.40
C MET A 1 -13.89 -8.45 5.81
N HIS A 2 -13.86 -7.35 6.59
CA HIS A 2 -14.04 -5.98 6.07
C HIS A 2 -12.92 -5.50 5.12
N TYR A 3 -11.69 -5.99 5.34
CA TYR A 3 -10.51 -5.69 4.52
C TYR A 3 -10.61 -6.21 3.08
N LEU A 4 -11.24 -7.37 2.87
CA LEU A 4 -11.40 -7.95 1.53
C LEU A 4 -12.45 -7.19 0.70
N LYS A 5 -13.47 -6.64 1.35
CA LYS A 5 -14.57 -5.89 0.71
C LYS A 5 -14.08 -4.56 0.12
N ILE A 6 -13.29 -3.80 0.87
CA ILE A 6 -12.71 -2.51 0.44
C ILE A 6 -11.76 -2.69 -0.76
N VAL A 7 -11.01 -3.80 -0.79
CA VAL A 7 -10.10 -4.11 -1.90
C VAL A 7 -10.87 -4.45 -3.19
N CYS A 8 -12.00 -5.18 -3.11
CA CYS A 8 -12.81 -5.50 -4.28
C CYS A 8 -13.46 -4.27 -4.94
N ASP A 9 -13.92 -3.29 -4.15
CA ASP A 9 -14.61 -2.10 -4.69
C ASP A 9 -13.63 -1.12 -5.38
N LEU A 10 -12.33 -1.13 -5.03
CA LEU A 10 -11.28 -0.33 -5.69
C LEU A 10 -10.73 -0.96 -6.99
N LEU A 11 -10.89 -2.27 -7.19
CA LEU A 11 -10.41 -2.96 -8.40
C LEU A 11 -11.29 -2.70 -9.63
N LEU A 12 -12.54 -2.24 -9.44
CA LEU A 12 -13.48 -1.93 -10.53
C LEU A 12 -13.43 -0.46 -10.99
N SER A 13 -12.92 0.45 -10.15
CA SER A 13 -12.99 1.90 -10.39
C SER A 13 -11.74 2.49 -11.04
N HIS A 14 -10.59 1.85 -10.90
CA HIS A 14 -9.33 2.37 -11.40
C HIS A 14 -8.97 1.68 -12.71
N GLY A 15 -9.39 2.28 -13.83
CA GLY A 15 -9.03 1.87 -15.19
C GLY A 15 -7.51 1.67 -15.33
N ILE A 16 -7.09 0.41 -15.24
CA ILE A 16 -5.70 -0.01 -15.37
C ILE A 16 -5.29 0.26 -16.81
N ASN A 17 -4.41 1.25 -17.00
CA ASN A 17 -3.86 1.57 -18.31
C ASN A 17 -3.09 0.34 -18.81
N GLN A 18 -3.53 -0.27 -19.91
CA GLN A 18 -3.08 -1.60 -20.38
C GLN A 18 -1.55 -1.71 -20.56
N GLY A 19 -0.85 -0.59 -20.78
CA GLY A 19 0.62 -0.55 -20.87
C GLY A 19 1.37 -0.79 -19.55
N ILE A 20 0.76 -0.46 -18.40
CA ILE A 20 1.37 -0.66 -17.07
C ILE A 20 1.34 -2.15 -16.68
N PHE A 21 0.28 -2.86 -17.08
CA PHE A 21 0.07 -4.28 -16.78
C PHE A 21 1.15 -5.19 -17.39
N LEU A 22 1.57 -4.92 -18.64
CA LEU A 22 2.59 -5.72 -19.33
C LEU A 22 3.98 -5.59 -18.69
N ALA A 23 4.35 -4.39 -18.24
CA ALA A 23 5.64 -4.15 -17.62
C ALA A 23 5.72 -4.73 -16.18
N GLN A 24 4.62 -4.72 -15.43
CA GLN A 24 4.54 -5.31 -14.08
C GLN A 24 4.62 -6.84 -14.06
N ALA A 25 4.21 -7.53 -15.13
CA ALA A 25 4.26 -8.99 -15.21
C ALA A 25 5.70 -9.53 -15.11
N SER A 26 6.69 -8.82 -15.65
CA SER A 26 8.11 -9.20 -15.55
C SER A 26 8.65 -8.99 -14.12
N HIS A 27 8.28 -7.86 -13.50
CA HIS A 27 8.63 -7.52 -12.11
C HIS A 27 8.18 -8.60 -11.13
N VAL A 28 6.92 -9.01 -11.19
CA VAL A 28 6.34 -10.02 -10.28
C VAL A 28 6.98 -11.41 -10.49
N LYS A 29 7.32 -11.77 -11.73
CA LYS A 29 7.95 -13.07 -12.06
C LYS A 29 9.34 -13.22 -11.44
N HIS A 30 10.19 -12.20 -11.53
CA HIS A 30 11.55 -12.24 -10.97
C HIS A 30 11.54 -12.30 -9.43
N LEU A 31 10.60 -11.60 -8.78
CA LEU A 31 10.54 -11.50 -7.32
C LEU A 31 9.98 -12.74 -6.64
N LYS A 32 9.21 -13.56 -7.37
CA LYS A 32 8.75 -14.86 -6.89
C LYS A 32 9.94 -15.80 -6.59
N ALA A 33 11.07 -15.62 -7.27
CA ALA A 33 12.32 -16.33 -6.95
C ALA A 33 13.04 -15.75 -5.72
N ASN A 34 12.89 -14.45 -5.45
CA ASN A 34 13.56 -13.73 -4.36
C ASN A 34 12.78 -13.69 -3.03
N ARG A 35 11.66 -14.43 -2.91
CA ARG A 35 10.76 -14.44 -1.73
C ARG A 35 10.26 -13.06 -1.27
N LEU A 36 10.26 -12.06 -2.15
CA LEU A 36 9.73 -10.74 -1.87
C LEU A 36 8.22 -10.69 -2.13
N PHE A 37 7.55 -9.70 -1.54
CA PHE A 37 6.12 -9.43 -1.70
C PHE A 37 5.93 -8.25 -2.69
N PRO A 38 5.63 -8.51 -3.97
CA PRO A 38 5.47 -7.46 -4.97
C PRO A 38 4.15 -6.69 -4.80
N CYS A 39 4.18 -5.41 -5.14
CA CYS A 39 2.97 -4.61 -5.35
C CYS A 39 2.41 -4.86 -6.76
N ASP A 40 1.10 -4.92 -6.88
CA ASP A 40 0.40 -5.08 -8.17
C ASP A 40 0.05 -3.73 -8.83
N GLN A 41 0.25 -2.60 -8.13
CA GLN A 41 -0.01 -1.25 -8.64
C GLN A 41 1.25 -0.46 -8.99
N CYS A 42 2.45 -0.96 -8.65
CA CYS A 42 3.73 -0.35 -9.06
C CYS A 42 4.90 -1.34 -9.02
N PHE A 43 6.11 -0.89 -9.38
CA PHE A 43 7.35 -1.66 -9.32
C PHE A 43 7.99 -1.70 -7.91
N TYR A 44 7.17 -1.67 -6.86
CA TYR A 44 7.66 -1.82 -5.48
C TYR A 44 7.60 -3.27 -5.02
N SER A 45 8.53 -3.65 -4.15
CA SER A 45 8.63 -4.97 -3.55
C SER A 45 8.98 -4.83 -2.08
N ALA A 46 8.22 -5.49 -1.23
CA ALA A 46 8.46 -5.51 0.20
C ALA A 46 9.15 -6.81 0.63
N ILE A 47 9.97 -6.74 1.66
CA ILE A 47 10.57 -7.93 2.29
C ILE A 47 9.54 -8.69 3.12
N SER A 48 8.53 -7.98 3.65
CA SER A 48 7.46 -8.57 4.44
C SER A 48 6.07 -8.17 3.93
N LYS A 49 5.09 -9.04 4.18
CA LYS A 49 3.67 -8.74 3.89
C LYS A 49 3.19 -7.48 4.64
N ALA A 50 3.69 -7.26 5.86
CA ALA A 50 3.33 -6.08 6.66
C ALA A 50 3.81 -4.78 5.99
N ASP A 51 4.99 -4.79 5.38
CA ASP A 51 5.51 -3.62 4.66
C ASP A 51 4.80 -3.40 3.33
N LEU A 52 4.36 -4.46 2.66
CA LEU A 52 3.49 -4.34 1.49
C LEU A 52 2.13 -3.70 1.85
N VAL A 53 1.52 -4.10 2.97
CA VAL A 53 0.26 -3.50 3.45
C VAL A 53 0.45 -2.01 3.80
N LYS A 54 1.56 -1.64 4.44
CA LYS A 54 1.90 -0.23 4.69
C LYS A 54 2.09 0.52 3.38
N HIS A 55 2.75 -0.10 2.40
CA HIS A 55 2.97 0.47 1.08
C HIS A 55 1.65 0.75 0.34
N TYR A 56 0.67 -0.15 0.40
CA TYR A 56 -0.65 0.06 -0.24
C TYR A 56 -1.36 1.33 0.21
N ARG A 57 -1.08 1.83 1.42
CA ARG A 57 -1.61 3.12 1.90
C ARG A 57 -1.17 4.31 1.04
N LYS A 58 -0.10 4.19 0.25
CA LYS A 58 0.30 5.19 -0.75
C LYS A 58 -0.64 5.22 -1.95
N HIS A 59 -1.20 4.08 -2.32
CA HIS A 59 -2.15 3.96 -3.43
C HIS A 59 -3.57 4.32 -2.98
N THR A 60 -4.01 3.82 -1.82
CA THR A 60 -5.36 4.05 -1.30
C THR A 60 -5.53 5.40 -0.61
N GLY A 61 -4.42 6.05 -0.21
CA GLY A 61 -4.45 7.27 0.60
C GLY A 61 -4.91 7.06 2.04
N GLU A 62 -5.07 5.82 2.50
CA GLU A 62 -5.54 5.52 3.85
C GLU A 62 -4.61 6.11 4.94
N ARG A 63 -5.22 6.86 5.86
CA ARG A 63 -4.55 7.46 7.02
C ARG A 63 -5.30 7.07 8.31
N PRO A 64 -5.05 5.85 8.83
CA PRO A 64 -5.83 5.32 9.95
C PRO A 64 -5.43 5.92 11.31
N HIS A 65 -4.27 6.57 11.43
CA HIS A 65 -3.78 7.09 12.70
C HIS A 65 -4.09 8.57 12.82
N CYS A 66 -4.84 8.98 13.85
CA CYS A 66 -5.18 10.39 14.09
C CYS A 66 -4.43 10.91 15.33
N CYS A 67 -3.94 12.14 15.26
CA CYS A 67 -3.54 12.88 16.45
C CYS A 67 -4.78 13.41 17.15
N GLU A 68 -4.93 13.13 18.44
CA GLU A 68 -6.09 13.56 19.23
C GLU A 68 -6.06 15.07 19.53
N PHE A 69 -4.88 15.67 19.55
CA PHE A 69 -4.72 17.10 19.88
C PHE A 69 -4.98 18.02 18.68
N CYS A 70 -4.52 17.66 17.48
CA CYS A 70 -4.60 18.51 16.29
C CYS A 70 -5.45 17.93 15.15
N GLY A 71 -6.01 16.73 15.33
CA GLY A 71 -6.81 16.05 14.31
C GLY A 71 -6.02 15.55 13.08
N ARG A 72 -4.70 15.76 13.03
CA ARG A 72 -3.89 15.38 11.87
C ARG A 72 -3.82 13.87 11.70
N ARG A 73 -4.05 13.39 10.47
CA ARG A 73 -4.05 11.96 10.15
C ARG A 73 -2.75 11.51 9.48
N PHE A 74 -2.29 10.33 9.82
CA PHE A 74 -1.05 9.72 9.37
C PHE A 74 -1.29 8.32 8.83
N SER A 75 -0.55 7.97 7.78
CA SER A 75 -0.57 6.63 7.19
C SER A 75 0.18 5.60 8.04
N LEU A 76 1.09 5.99 8.93
CA LEU A 76 1.88 5.09 9.78
C LEU A 76 1.90 5.55 11.24
N LYS A 77 1.84 4.60 12.19
CA LYS A 77 1.91 4.86 13.63
C LYS A 77 3.20 5.58 14.04
N GLN A 78 4.33 5.23 13.44
CA GLN A 78 5.62 5.88 13.72
C GLN A 78 5.62 7.37 13.35
N ASN A 79 4.88 7.75 12.30
CA ASN A 79 4.77 9.15 11.89
C ASN A 79 3.92 9.94 12.89
N LEU A 80 2.85 9.33 13.42
CA LEU A 80 2.07 9.90 14.52
C LEU A 80 2.93 10.05 15.79
N ARG A 81 3.70 9.02 16.16
CA ARG A 81 4.59 9.07 17.34
C ARG A 81 5.60 10.21 17.24
N ARG A 82 6.24 10.37 16.08
CA ARG A 82 7.18 11.48 15.82
C ARG A 82 6.49 12.84 15.82
N HIS A 83 5.23 12.89 15.40
CA HIS A 83 4.47 14.13 15.40
C HIS A 83 4.15 14.63 16.81
N GLY A 84 3.80 13.73 17.73
CA GLY A 84 3.47 14.06 19.12
C GLY A 84 4.65 14.10 20.08
N SER A 85 5.88 13.90 19.61
CA SER A 85 7.10 13.97 20.43
C SER A 85 7.73 15.37 20.43
N VAL A 86 6.90 16.41 20.41
CA VAL A 86 7.31 17.82 20.50
C VAL A 86 6.71 18.40 21.77
#